data_AF-A0A1K1RRM9-F1
#
_entry.id   AF-A0A1K1RRM9-F1
#
_cell.length_a   1.000
_cell.length_b   1.000
_cell.length_c   1.000
_cell.angle_alpha   90.00
_cell.angle_beta   90.00
_cell.angle_gamma   90.00
#
_symmetry.space_group_name_H-M   'P 1'
#
loop_
_entity.id
_entity.type
_entity.pdbx_description
1 polymer ?
#
loop_
_entity_poly.entity_id
_entity_poly.type
_entity_poly.pdbx_seq_one_letter_code
_entity_poly.pdbx_strand_id
1 'polypeptide(L)' 'MVQSGSPGSATAAPAVLASLEPLQLYALLHVYLVTHRPSRLHPGRCAMCRVPWPCPKVRLAARLRDGF' A
#
# COMPACT_ATOMS: atom_id res chain seq x y z
N MET A 1 -16.11 37.34 -9.42
CA MET A 1 -14.89 36.50 -9.40
C MET A 1 -15.02 35.54 -8.23
N VAL A 2 -15.49 34.31 -8.47
CA VAL A 2 -15.65 33.27 -7.44
C VAL A 2 -14.57 32.22 -7.68
N GLN A 3 -13.68 32.03 -6.71
CA GLN A 3 -12.68 30.96 -6.74
C GLN A 3 -13.35 29.64 -6.37
N SER A 4 -13.39 28.72 -7.33
CA SER A 4 -13.78 27.32 -7.11
C SER A 4 -12.61 26.57 -6.48
N GLY A 5 -12.58 26.51 -5.16
CA GLY A 5 -11.69 25.62 -4.41
C GLY A 5 -12.14 24.17 -4.59
N SER A 6 -11.34 23.37 -5.30
CA SER A 6 -11.53 21.93 -5.43
C SER A 6 -11.18 21.25 -4.09
N PRO A 7 -12.09 20.50 -3.43
CA PRO A 7 -11.73 19.76 -2.23
C PRO A 7 -10.84 18.56 -2.60
N GLY A 8 -9.62 18.56 -2.06
CA GLY A 8 -8.61 17.55 -2.33
C GLY A 8 -9.07 16.12 -2.03
N SER A 9 -8.76 15.23 -2.97
CA SER A 9 -9.03 13.79 -3.04
C SER A 9 -8.38 12.91 -1.94
N ALA A 10 -8.45 13.27 -0.67
CA ALA A 10 -7.81 12.50 0.40
C ALA A 10 -8.78 11.53 1.15
N THR A 11 -10.10 11.67 1.00
CA THR A 11 -11.07 11.02 1.90
C THR A 11 -11.68 9.70 1.40
N ALA A 12 -11.49 9.33 0.13
CA ALA A 12 -12.19 8.19 -0.47
C ALA A 12 -11.52 6.81 -0.26
N ALA A 13 -10.19 6.77 -0.11
CA ALA A 13 -9.44 5.51 -0.01
C ALA A 13 -9.88 4.58 1.14
N PRO A 14 -10.09 5.05 2.39
CA PRO A 14 -10.49 4.14 3.47
C PRO A 14 -11.90 3.57 3.29
N ALA A 15 -12.83 4.34 2.72
CA ALA A 15 -14.20 3.87 2.48
C ALA A 15 -14.26 2.79 1.39
N VAL A 16 -13.46 2.94 0.33
CA VAL A 16 -13.39 1.94 -0.76
C VAL A 16 -12.78 0.63 -0.27
N LEU A 17 -11.76 0.68 0.60
CA LEU A 17 -11.17 -0.55 1.16
C LEU A 17 -12.11 -1.25 2.14
N ALA A 18 -12.92 -0.49 2.89
CA ALA A 18 -13.90 -1.06 3.81
C ALA A 18 -15.08 -1.74 3.10
N SER A 19 -15.36 -1.36 1.84
CA SER A 19 -16.38 -2.02 1.02
C SER A 19 -15.86 -3.22 0.23
N LEU A 20 -14.57 -3.57 0.34
CA LEU A 20 -14.02 -4.73 -0.35
C LEU A 20 -14.40 -6.02 0.38
N GLU A 21 -14.78 -7.03 -0.39
CA GLU A 21 -14.89 -8.39 0.11
C GLU A 21 -13.50 -8.88 0.58
N PRO A 22 -13.42 -9.74 1.61
CA PRO A 22 -12.15 -10.21 2.16
C PRO A 22 -11.20 -10.80 1.10
N LEU A 23 -11.75 -11.49 0.09
CA LEU A 23 -10.96 -12.04 -1.02
C LEU A 23 -10.32 -10.96 -1.88
N GLN A 24 -11.02 -9.86 -2.14
CA GLN A 24 -10.49 -8.72 -2.90
C GLN A 24 -9.38 -8.03 -2.13
N LEU A 25 -9.57 -7.84 -0.82
CA LEU A 25 -8.53 -7.28 0.05
C LEU A 25 -7.29 -8.19 0.09
N TYR A 26 -7.47 -9.51 0.20
CA TYR A 26 -6.37 -10.47 0.16
C TYR A 26 -5.63 -10.45 -1.17
N ALA A 27 -6.35 -10.40 -2.30
CA ALA A 27 -5.76 -10.31 -3.63
C ALA A 27 -4.91 -9.04 -3.77
N LEU A 28 -5.41 -7.88 -3.30
CA LEU A 28 -4.66 -6.63 -3.30
C LEU A 28 -3.42 -6.70 -2.41
N LEU A 29 -3.52 -7.25 -1.20
CA LEU A 29 -2.38 -7.46 -0.31
C LEU A 29 -1.32 -8.36 -0.96
N HIS A 30 -1.74 -9.42 -1.65
CA HIS A 30 -0.83 -10.31 -2.35
C HIS A 30 -0.09 -9.58 -3.48
N VAL A 31 -0.81 -8.87 -4.35
CA VAL A 31 -0.22 -8.02 -5.41
C VAL A 31 0.76 -7.01 -4.81
N TYR A 32 0.41 -6.43 -3.68
CA TYR A 32 1.25 -5.47 -2.98
C TYR A 32 2.56 -6.10 -2.48
N LEU A 33 2.48 -7.26 -1.83
CA LEU A 33 3.64 -7.99 -1.32
C LEU A 33 4.56 -8.47 -2.44
N VAL A 34 4.05 -8.89 -3.61
CA VAL A 34 4.92 -9.29 -4.74
C VAL A 34 5.58 -8.09 -5.43
N THR A 35 4.94 -6.92 -5.40
CA THR A 35 5.49 -5.68 -5.98
C THR A 35 6.63 -5.14 -5.12
N HIS A 36 6.50 -5.21 -3.80
CA HIS A 36 7.54 -4.80 -2.87
C HIS A 36 8.47 -5.96 -2.52
N ARG A 37 9.63 -6.01 -3.18
CA ARG A 37 10.68 -7.02 -2.96
C ARG A 37 12.03 -6.41 -2.59
N PRO A 38 12.98 -7.18 -2.03
CA PRO A 38 14.37 -6.74 -1.90
C PRO A 38 14.95 -6.37 -3.28
N SER A 39 15.70 -5.28 -3.34
CA SER A 39 16.39 -4.84 -4.54
C SER A 39 17.62 -5.71 -4.81
N ARG A 40 17.76 -6.20 -6.04
CA ARG A 40 18.98 -6.89 -6.51
C ARG A 40 20.13 -5.92 -6.78
N LEU A 41 19.81 -4.69 -7.19
CA LEU A 41 20.79 -3.65 -7.54
C LEU A 41 21.32 -2.88 -6.33
N HIS A 42 20.51 -2.80 -5.26
CA HIS A 42 20.84 -2.05 -4.05
C HIS A 42 20.51 -2.91 -2.83
N PRO A 43 21.45 -3.76 -2.37
CA PRO A 43 21.22 -4.65 -1.23
C PRO A 43 20.71 -3.89 0.00
N GLY A 44 19.79 -4.51 0.73
CA GLY A 44 19.17 -3.90 1.92
C GLY A 44 18.10 -2.84 1.64
N ARG A 45 17.74 -2.56 0.37
CA ARG A 45 16.65 -1.64 0.01
C ARG A 45 15.49 -2.36 -0.68
N CYS A 46 14.29 -1.81 -0.56
CA CYS A 46 13.14 -2.22 -1.35
C CYS A 46 13.29 -1.76 -2.81
N ALA A 47 13.05 -2.66 -3.77
CA ALA A 47 13.10 -2.34 -5.20
C ALA A 47 12.07 -1.28 -5.61
N MET A 48 10.89 -1.27 -4.97
CA MET A 48 9.80 -0.35 -5.29
C MET A 48 9.93 1.00 -4.57
N CYS A 49 10.18 0.97 -3.25
CA CYS A 49 10.25 2.19 -2.44
C CYS A 49 11.63 2.84 -2.37
N ARG A 50 12.70 2.11 -2.66
CA ARG A 50 14.10 2.51 -2.46
C ARG A 50 14.49 2.87 -1.02
N VAL A 51 13.65 2.56 -0.04
CA VAL A 51 13.92 2.68 1.41
C VAL A 51 14.49 1.37 1.97
N PRO A 52 15.02 1.34 3.21
CA PRO A 52 15.50 0.10 3.83
C PRO A 52 14.46 -1.02 3.81
N TRP A 53 14.93 -2.22 3.48
CA TRP A 53 14.13 -3.45 3.47
C TRP A 53 14.13 -4.11 4.86
N PRO A 54 12.99 -4.66 5.34
CA PRO A 54 11.66 -4.57 4.76
C PRO A 54 11.12 -3.13 4.81
N CYS A 55 10.43 -2.67 3.77
CA CYS A 55 9.90 -1.30 3.79
C CYS A 55 8.63 -1.20 4.67
N PRO A 56 8.25 0.00 5.16
CA PRO A 56 7.07 0.18 6.01
C PRO A 56 5.78 -0.42 5.41
N LYS A 57 5.65 -0.30 4.09
CA LYS A 57 4.55 -0.85 3.28
C LYS A 57 4.44 -2.37 3.36
N VAL A 58 5.56 -3.10 3.26
CA VAL A 58 5.58 -4.57 3.40
C VAL A 58 5.28 -4.99 4.83
N ARG A 59 5.83 -4.26 5.82
CA ARG A 59 5.53 -4.52 7.24
C ARG A 59 4.05 -4.38 7.53
N LEU A 60 3.40 -3.34 7.00
CA LEU A 60 1.96 -3.14 7.17
C LEU A 60 1.17 -4.25 6.47
N ALA A 61 1.49 -4.56 5.21
CA ALA A 61 0.79 -5.59 4.45
C ALA A 61 0.93 -6.99 5.08
N ALA A 62 2.09 -7.32 5.64
CA ALA A 62 2.29 -8.56 6.39
C ALA A 62 1.39 -8.62 7.63
N ARG A 63 1.35 -7.55 8.44
CA ARG A 63 0.46 -7.47 9.61
C ARG A 63 -1.02 -7.60 9.24
N LEU A 64 -1.44 -6.97 8.15
CA LEU A 64 -2.81 -7.06 7.65
C LEU A 64 -3.15 -8.48 7.16
N ARG A 65 -2.19 -9.18 6.58
CA ARG A 65 -2.37 -10.57 6.14
C ARG A 65 -2.46 -11.54 7.30
N ASP A 66 -1.63 -11.36 8.33
CA ASP A 66 -1.53 -12.28 9.46
C ASP A 66 -2.65 -12.10 10.49
N GLY A 67 -3.45 -11.03 10.34
CA GLY A 67 -4.70 -10.86 11.08
C GLY A 67 -4.51 -10.55 12.56
N PHE A 68 -3.64 -9.58 12.87
CA PHE A 68 -3.33 -9.02 14.21
C PHE A 68 -3.16 -10.02 15.36
#